data_AF-A0A8T6VYC5-F1
#
_entry.id   AF-A0A8T6VYC5-F1
#
_cell.length_a   1.000
_cell.length_b   1.000
_cell.length_c   1.000
_cell.angle_alpha   90.00
_cell.angle_beta   90.00
_cell.angle_gamma   90.00
#
_symmetry.space_group_name_H-M   'P 1'
#
loop_
_entity.id
_entity.type
_entity.pdbx_description
1 polymer ?
#
loop_
_entity_poly.entity_id
_entity_poly.type
_entity_poly.pdbx_seq_one_letter_code
_entity_poly.pdbx_strand_id
1 'polypeptide(L)'
;SALDSGVVAGEEPDWDDMGHVPSWLVSLRPVGQIMDTYIVCEGEDAMYLIDQHALAERLTYESIKASAAHGRLKQQTLLEPIV
;
A
#
# COMPACT_ATOMS: atom_id res chain seq x y z
N SER A 1 -17.53 -20.25 -30.01
CA SER A 1 -16.28 -20.36 -30.78
C SER A 1 -15.47 -19.10 -30.53
N ALA A 2 -14.36 -19.28 -29.79
CA ALA A 2 -13.23 -18.39 -29.52
C ALA A 2 -13.45 -16.87 -29.50
N LEU A 3 -13.52 -16.30 -28.30
CA LEU A 3 -12.55 -15.32 -27.79
C LEU A 3 -12.87 -15.08 -26.30
N ASP A 4 -12.41 -16.02 -25.49
CA ASP A 4 -12.24 -15.89 -24.04
C ASP A 4 -11.18 -14.82 -23.80
N SER A 5 -11.63 -13.59 -23.65
CA SER A 5 -10.79 -12.44 -23.29
C SER A 5 -10.54 -12.53 -21.79
N GLY A 6 -9.60 -13.41 -21.42
CA GLY A 6 -9.06 -13.59 -20.07
C GLY A 6 -8.28 -12.38 -19.56
N VAL A 7 -8.85 -11.18 -19.68
CA VAL A 7 -8.47 -10.06 -18.82
C VAL A 7 -9.18 -10.31 -17.50
N VAL A 8 -8.50 -11.01 -16.59
CA VAL A 8 -8.86 -10.95 -15.18
C VAL A 8 -8.64 -9.49 -14.80
N ALA A 9 -9.72 -8.71 -14.77
CA ALA A 9 -9.70 -7.39 -14.16
C ALA A 9 -9.11 -7.61 -12.77
N GLY A 10 -7.90 -7.06 -12.54
CA GLY A 10 -7.30 -7.13 -11.22
C GLY A 10 -8.32 -6.59 -10.25
N GLU A 11 -8.79 -7.43 -9.33
CA GLU A 11 -9.69 -7.02 -8.25
C GLU A 11 -9.10 -5.74 -7.67
N GLU A 12 -9.87 -4.65 -7.70
CA GLU A 12 -9.45 -3.41 -7.07
C GLU A 12 -9.00 -3.75 -5.65
N PRO A 13 -7.86 -3.19 -5.18
CA PRO A 13 -7.38 -3.51 -3.85
C PRO A 13 -8.51 -3.26 -2.86
N ASP A 14 -8.86 -4.29 -2.09
CA ASP A 14 -9.69 -4.09 -0.92
C ASP A 14 -8.90 -3.22 0.07
N TRP A 15 -9.13 -1.91 -0.02
CA TRP A 15 -8.47 -0.91 0.79
C TRP A 15 -8.88 -1.03 2.27
N ASP A 16 -9.98 -1.74 2.57
CA ASP A 16 -10.44 -2.00 3.93
C ASP A 16 -9.62 -3.12 4.61
N ASP A 17 -9.02 -4.06 3.85
CA ASP A 17 -8.15 -5.14 4.36
C ASP A 17 -6.70 -4.68 4.66
N MET A 18 -6.32 -3.46 4.28
CA MET A 18 -4.93 -2.95 4.40
C MET A 18 -4.49 -2.58 5.83
N GLY A 19 -5.23 -3.02 6.84
CA GLY A 19 -5.01 -2.64 8.22
C GLY A 19 -5.39 -1.18 8.44
N HIS A 20 -5.93 -0.88 9.61
CA HIS A 20 -6.33 0.47 9.95
C HIS A 20 -5.18 1.46 9.71
N VAL A 21 -5.34 2.33 8.70
CA VAL A 21 -4.52 3.54 8.59
C VAL A 21 -4.68 4.29 9.93
N PRO A 22 -3.56 4.60 10.62
CA PRO A 22 -3.66 5.27 11.89
C PRO A 22 -4.46 6.56 11.75
N SER A 23 -5.42 6.81 12.66
CA SER A 23 -6.32 7.96 12.56
C SER A 23 -5.57 9.30 12.45
N TRP A 24 -4.39 9.39 13.09
CA TRP A 24 -3.52 10.57 13.00
C TRP A 24 -3.02 10.82 11.57
N LEU A 25 -2.83 9.78 10.76
CA LEU A 25 -2.37 9.92 9.38
C LEU A 25 -3.45 10.56 8.49
N VAL A 26 -4.73 10.31 8.79
CA VAL A 26 -5.88 10.88 8.06
C VAL A 26 -5.96 12.41 8.24
N SER A 27 -5.48 12.93 9.38
CA SER A 27 -5.43 14.38 9.65
C SER A 27 -4.21 15.10 9.08
N LEU A 28 -3.26 14.40 8.47
CA LEU A 28 -2.04 15.01 7.92
C LEU A 28 -2.20 15.38 6.46
N ARG A 29 -1.83 16.61 6.11
CA ARG A 29 -1.76 17.08 4.73
C ARG A 29 -0.32 16.97 4.20
N PRO A 30 -0.04 16.17 3.17
CA PRO A 30 1.29 16.13 2.55
C PRO A 30 1.61 17.47 1.88
N VAL A 31 2.82 18.00 2.11
CA VAL A 31 3.26 19.27 1.53
C VAL A 31 4.51 19.16 0.67
N GLY A 32 5.30 18.11 0.84
CA GLY A 32 6.49 17.87 0.02
C GLY A 32 7.31 16.67 0.46
N GLN A 33 8.51 16.54 -0.10
CA GLN A 33 9.48 15.50 0.25
C GLN A 33 10.89 16.08 0.41
N ILE A 34 11.71 15.40 1.22
CA ILE A 34 13.12 15.75 1.45
C ILE A 34 13.99 14.53 1.14
N MET A 35 14.97 14.73 0.26
CA MET A 35 16.02 13.75 -0.10
C MET A 35 15.48 12.36 -0.48
N ASP A 36 14.27 12.30 -1.05
CA ASP A 36 13.55 11.06 -1.36
C ASP A 36 13.54 10.05 -0.18
N THR A 37 13.54 10.56 1.05
CA THR A 37 13.60 9.76 2.28
C THR A 37 12.44 10.09 3.20
N TYR A 38 12.06 11.37 3.27
CA TYR A 38 11.00 11.84 4.17
C TYR A 38 9.88 12.51 3.41
N ILE A 39 8.65 12.16 3.77
CA ILE A 39 7.45 12.92 3.42
C ILE A 39 7.25 13.99 4.50
N VAL A 40 7.09 15.24 4.06
CA VAL A 40 6.76 16.36 4.94
C VAL A 40 5.25 16.55 4.93
N CYS A 41 4.65 16.56 6.12
CA CYS A 41 3.23 16.81 6.29
C CYS A 41 2.96 17.98 7.26
N GLU A 42 1.90 18.71 6.97
CA GLU A 42 1.29 19.70 7.84
C GLU A 42 0.15 19.02 8.63
N GLY A 43 0.19 19.09 9.96
CA GLY A 43 -0.93 18.76 10.83
C GLY A 43 -1.45 20.01 11.54
N GLU A 44 -2.48 19.85 12.38
CA GLU A 44 -3.21 20.97 13.00
C GLU A 44 -2.29 21.98 13.72
N ASP A 45 -1.36 21.51 14.55
CA ASP A 45 -0.47 22.37 15.36
C ASP A 45 1.02 22.17 15.07
N ALA A 46 1.39 21.23 14.18
CA ALA A 46 2.77 20.81 14.02
C ALA A 46 3.09 20.30 12.61
N MET A 47 4.38 20.37 12.26
CA MET A 47 4.95 19.72 11.09
C MET A 47 5.40 18.30 11.44
N TYR A 48 5.13 17.36 10.54
CA TYR A 48 5.52 15.96 10.64
C TYR A 48 6.51 15.60 9.55
N LEU A 49 7.53 14.82 9.91
CA LEU A 49 8.44 14.16 8.97
C LEU A 49 8.22 12.66 9.08
N ILE A 50 7.84 12.04 7.98
CA ILE A 50 7.51 10.62 7.91
C ILE A 50 8.59 9.93 7.07
N ASP A 51 9.28 8.95 7.65
CA ASP A 51 10.20 8.09 6.90
C ASP A 51 9.40 7.21 5.91
N GLN A 52 9.62 7.42 4.62
CA GLN A 52 8.88 6.72 3.58
C GLN A 52 9.25 5.23 3.48
N HIS A 53 10.49 4.85 3.82
CA HIS A 53 10.94 3.46 3.74
C HIS A 53 10.31 2.65 4.88
N ALA A 54 10.42 3.17 6.11
CA ALA A 54 9.82 2.52 7.26
C ALA A 54 8.29 2.44 7.14
N LEU A 55 7.65 3.48 6.58
CA LEU A 55 6.20 3.45 6.30
C LEU A 55 5.84 2.39 5.26
N ALA A 56 6.56 2.33 4.14
CA ALA A 56 6.31 1.36 3.08
C ALA A 56 6.48 -0.08 3.59
N GLU A 57 7.56 -0.36 4.31
CA GLU A 57 7.79 -1.67 4.93
C GLU A 57 6.67 -2.05 5.90
N ARG A 58 6.23 -1.09 6.74
CA ARG A 58 5.14 -1.31 7.69
C ARG A 58 3.82 -1.64 6.98
N LEU A 59 3.48 -0.91 5.92
CA LEU A 59 2.27 -1.12 5.15
C LEU A 59 2.28 -2.48 4.45
N THR A 60 3.40 -2.84 3.81
CA THR A 60 3.57 -4.15 3.17
C THR A 60 3.48 -5.28 4.18
N TYR A 61 4.15 -5.15 5.33
CA TYR A 61 4.11 -6.17 6.37
C TYR A 61 2.70 -6.40 6.92
N GLU A 62 1.97 -5.34 7.26
CA GLU A 62 0.61 -5.47 7.79
C GLU A 62 -0.35 -6.04 6.74
N SER A 63 -0.22 -5.65 5.46
CA SER A 63 -0.99 -6.25 4.37
C SER A 63 -0.74 -7.75 4.24
N ILE A 64 0.53 -8.18 4.23
CA ILE A 64 0.89 -9.60 4.17
C ILE A 64 0.37 -10.35 5.40
N LYS A 65 0.47 -9.74 6.58
CA LYS A 65 0.01 -10.34 7.84
C LYS A 65 -1.51 -10.53 7.85
N ALA A 66 -2.29 -9.55 7.39
CA ALA A 66 -3.74 -9.66 7.23
C ALA A 66 -4.11 -10.76 6.22
N SER A 67 -3.51 -10.71 5.03
CA SER A 67 -3.69 -11.72 3.97
C SER A 67 -3.36 -13.15 4.44
N ALA A 68 -2.28 -13.32 5.21
CA ALA A 68 -1.88 -14.60 5.77
C ALA A 68 -2.89 -15.13 6.82
N ALA A 69 -3.43 -14.24 7.67
CA ALA A 69 -4.46 -14.60 8.65
C ALA A 69 -5.76 -15.07 7.98
N HIS A 70 -6.08 -14.54 6.81
CA HIS A 70 -7.26 -14.91 6.01
C HIS A 70 -7.00 -16.04 4.99
N GLY A 71 -5.81 -16.65 4.99
CA GLY A 71 -5.46 -17.78 4.12
C GLY A 71 -5.40 -17.43 2.63
N ARG A 72 -5.31 -16.15 2.28
CA ARG A 72 -5.29 -15.63 0.91
C ARG A 72 -4.09 -14.70 0.74
N LEU A 73 -2.92 -15.27 0.50
CA LEU A 73 -1.77 -14.48 0.05
C LEU A 73 -2.04 -14.00 -1.38
N LYS A 74 -2.02 -12.68 -1.61
CA LYS A 74 -2.09 -12.13 -2.97
C LYS A 74 -0.88 -12.60 -3.77
N GLN A 75 -1.14 -13.28 -4.88
CA GLN A 75 -0.12 -13.69 -5.84
C GLN A 75 -0.38 -13.00 -7.16
N GLN A 76 0.66 -12.37 -7.72
CA GLN A 76 0.63 -11.81 -9.06
C GLN A 76 1.39 -12.75 -9.99
N THR A 77 0.70 -13.27 -11.00
CA THR A 77 1.35 -14.02 -12.09
C THR A 77 2.25 -13.06 -12.88
N LEU A 78 3.50 -13.45 -13.10
CA LEU A 78 4.43 -12.66 -13.92
C LEU A 78 3.98 -12.69 -15.39
N LEU A 79 4.10 -11.55 -16.08
CA LEU A 79 3.81 -11.46 -17.52
C LEU A 79 4.78 -12.31 -18.33
N GLU A 80 6.04 -12.33 -17.94
CA GLU A 80 7.07 -13.21 -18.49
C GLU A 80 7.74 -13.95 -17.32
N PRO A 81 7.97 -15.27 -17.44
CA PRO A 81 8.64 -16.03 -16.40
C PRO A 81 10.10 -15.58 -16.27
N ILE A 82 10.54 -15.36 -15.04
CA ILE A 82 11.96 -15.18 -14.73
C ILE A 82 12.62 -16.57 -14.73
N VAL A 83 13.64 -16.75 -15.56
CA VAL A 83 14.51 -17.95 -15.64
C VAL A 83 15.82 -17.76 -14.90
#